data_AF-A0A978VEZ1-F1
#
_entry.id   AF-A0A978VEZ1-F1
#
_cell.length_a   1.000
_cell.length_b   1.000
_cell.length_c   1.000
_cell.angle_alpha   90.00
_cell.angle_beta   90.00
_cell.angle_gamma   90.00
#
_symmetry.space_group_name_H-M   'P 1'
#
loop_
_entity.id
_entity.type
_entity.pdbx_description
1 polymer ?
#
loop_
_entity_poly.entity_id
_entity_poly.type
_entity_poly.pdbx_seq_one_letter_code
_entity_poly.pdbx_strand_id
1 'polypeptide(L)'
;MPNDVSDAIMWHHVQSLSELWLRGLPKLVALPQGLQQLTILLDIFISTCENLEDVMENINNLKSLKELDIRNRLNLKSLPEGIDCSPL
;
A
#
# COMPACT_ATOMS: atom_id res chain seq x y z
N MET A 1 9.82 -16.58 -19.76
CA MET A 1 9.02 -15.50 -20.40
C MET A 1 8.54 -14.63 -19.25
N PRO A 2 9.02 -13.39 -19.11
CA PRO A 2 8.62 -12.55 -18.00
C PRO A 2 7.18 -12.13 -18.26
N ASN A 3 6.33 -12.49 -17.31
CA ASN A 3 4.89 -12.27 -17.29
C ASN A 3 4.51 -10.91 -17.87
N ASP A 4 3.62 -10.97 -18.86
CA ASP A 4 2.94 -9.83 -19.46
C ASP A 4 2.57 -8.79 -18.40
N VAL A 5 3.00 -7.56 -18.61
CA VAL A 5 2.68 -6.35 -17.82
C VAL A 5 1.19 -5.95 -17.93
N SER A 6 0.33 -6.86 -18.38
CA SER A 6 -1.10 -6.65 -18.65
C SER A 6 -1.96 -6.58 -17.38
N ASP A 7 -1.41 -6.93 -16.20
CA ASP A 7 -2.09 -6.79 -14.90
C ASP A 7 -1.64 -5.53 -14.11
N ALA A 8 -0.83 -4.66 -14.71
CA ALA A 8 -0.42 -3.42 -14.06
C ALA A 8 -1.62 -2.46 -13.90
N ILE A 9 -1.99 -2.17 -12.66
CA ILE A 9 -3.04 -1.20 -12.35
C ILE A 9 -2.65 0.16 -12.96
N MET A 10 -3.50 0.69 -13.85
CA MET A 10 -3.27 1.97 -14.50
C MET A 10 -3.65 3.14 -13.59
N TRP A 11 -2.81 3.42 -12.59
CA TRP A 11 -3.01 4.49 -11.59
C TRP A 11 -3.15 5.91 -12.19
N HIS A 12 -2.66 6.13 -13.41
CA HIS A 12 -2.82 7.41 -14.13
C HIS A 12 -4.27 7.74 -14.51
N HIS A 13 -5.17 6.76 -14.52
CA HIS A 13 -6.61 6.99 -14.77
C HIS A 13 -7.42 7.25 -13.50
N VAL A 14 -6.82 7.09 -12.31
CA VAL A 14 -7.48 7.23 -11.01
C VAL A 14 -6.76 8.24 -10.12
N GLN A 15 -6.35 9.37 -10.71
CA GLN A 15 -5.63 10.44 -10.05
C GLN A 15 -6.46 11.16 -8.96
N SER A 16 -7.76 10.92 -8.88
CA SER A 16 -8.64 11.41 -7.82
C SER A 16 -8.74 10.47 -6.61
N LEU A 17 -8.00 9.36 -6.59
CA LEU A 17 -8.06 8.38 -5.51
C LEU A 17 -7.36 8.92 -4.25
N SER A 18 -8.14 9.21 -3.21
CA SER A 18 -7.66 9.64 -1.90
C SER A 18 -7.53 8.51 -0.89
N GLU A 19 -8.29 7.42 -1.06
CA GLU A 19 -8.33 6.29 -0.14
C GLU A 19 -8.19 4.97 -0.89
N LEU A 20 -7.35 4.06 -0.38
CA LEU A 20 -7.17 2.72 -0.94
C LEU A 20 -7.45 1.65 0.11
N TRP A 21 -8.39 0.76 -0.20
CA TRP A 21 -8.78 -0.35 0.66
C TRP A 21 -8.35 -1.69 0.04
N LEU A 22 -7.50 -2.43 0.74
CA LEU A 22 -7.04 -3.76 0.36
C LEU A 22 -7.50 -4.77 1.40
N ARG A 23 -8.54 -5.55 1.08
CA ARG A 23 -9.17 -6.47 2.03
C ARG A 23 -9.26 -7.89 1.50
N GLY A 24 -8.81 -8.86 2.30
CA GLY A 24 -9.04 -10.27 2.02
C GLY A 24 -8.32 -10.75 0.76
N LEU A 25 -7.12 -10.24 0.47
CA LEU A 25 -6.36 -10.57 -0.74
C LEU A 25 -5.30 -11.64 -0.41
N PRO A 26 -5.59 -12.95 -0.56
CA PRO A 26 -4.68 -14.02 -0.16
C PRO A 26 -3.44 -14.13 -1.06
N LYS A 27 -3.43 -13.50 -2.24
CA LYS A 27 -2.26 -13.50 -3.15
C LYS A 27 -1.47 -12.20 -3.11
N LEU A 28 -1.88 -11.23 -2.27
CA LEU A 28 -1.21 -9.95 -2.16
C LEU A 28 0.07 -10.12 -1.33
N VAL A 29 1.21 -10.08 -1.99
CA VAL A 29 2.54 -10.20 -1.37
C VAL A 29 3.22 -8.86 -1.12
N ALA A 30 2.86 -7.84 -1.90
CA ALA A 30 3.35 -6.48 -1.81
C ALA A 30 2.25 -5.51 -2.25
N LEU A 31 2.40 -4.23 -1.92
CA LEU A 31 1.52 -3.19 -2.47
C LEU A 31 1.70 -3.06 -3.99
N PRO A 32 0.64 -2.69 -4.74
CA PRO A 32 0.77 -2.44 -6.17
C PRO A 32 1.85 -1.42 -6.49
N GLN A 33 2.64 -1.70 -7.53
CA GLN A 33 3.62 -0.75 -8.05
C GLN A 33 2.90 0.46 -8.67
N GLY A 34 3.49 1.65 -8.54
CA GLY A 34 2.98 2.87 -9.17
C GLY A 34 2.03 3.69 -8.31
N LEU A 35 1.72 3.27 -7.08
CA LEU A 35 0.92 4.07 -6.13
C LEU A 35 1.52 5.47 -5.87
N GLN A 36 2.83 5.64 -6.02
CA GLN A 36 3.50 6.94 -5.91
C GLN A 36 3.07 7.95 -7.00
N GLN A 37 2.39 7.49 -8.05
CA GLN A 37 1.77 8.36 -9.06
C GLN A 37 0.49 9.03 -8.54
N LEU A 38 -0.10 8.52 -7.45
CA LEU A 38 -1.29 9.08 -6.82
C LEU A 38 -0.88 10.19 -5.84
N THR A 39 -0.76 11.40 -6.36
CA THR A 39 -0.28 12.56 -5.59
C THR A 39 -1.27 13.06 -4.54
N ILE A 40 -2.47 12.52 -4.48
CA ILE A 40 -3.48 12.86 -3.47
C ILE A 40 -3.95 11.67 -2.64
N LEU A 41 -3.31 10.50 -2.78
CA LEU A 41 -3.62 9.34 -1.93
C LEU A 41 -3.21 9.67 -0.49
N LEU A 42 -4.20 9.80 0.38
CA LEU A 42 -4.04 10.16 1.78
C LEU A 42 -4.04 8.92 2.67
N ASP A 43 -4.92 7.95 2.39
CA ASP A 43 -5.21 6.89 3.34
C ASP A 43 -5.11 5.51 2.69
N ILE A 44 -4.42 4.58 3.36
CA ILE A 44 -4.33 3.18 2.96
C ILE A 44 -4.81 2.29 4.10
N PHE A 45 -5.81 1.48 3.83
CA PHE A 45 -6.39 0.51 4.76
C PHE A 45 -6.16 -0.91 4.24
N ILE A 46 -5.48 -1.74 5.03
CA ILE A 46 -5.17 -3.12 4.68
C ILE A 46 -5.69 -4.06 5.76
N SER A 47 -6.49 -5.06 5.37
CA SER A 47 -7.02 -6.05 6.32
C SER A 47 -7.20 -7.44 5.73
N THR A 48 -7.01 -8.48 6.53
CA THR A 48 -7.10 -9.89 6.11
C THR A 48 -6.24 -10.23 4.87
N CYS A 49 -5.06 -9.62 4.70
CA CYS A 49 -4.07 -9.98 3.65
C CYS A 49 -2.89 -10.71 4.29
N GLU A 50 -2.98 -12.04 4.40
CA GLU A 50 -2.08 -12.86 5.23
C GLU A 50 -0.68 -13.06 4.65
N ASN A 51 -0.54 -12.98 3.32
CA ASN A 51 0.72 -13.21 2.61
C ASN A 51 1.47 -11.92 2.26
N LEU A 52 1.02 -10.79 2.79
CA LEU A 52 1.64 -9.49 2.53
C LEU A 52 2.96 -9.42 3.32
N GLU A 53 4.09 -9.31 2.64
CA GLU A 53 5.42 -9.32 3.29
C GLU A 53 6.11 -7.95 3.19
N ASP A 54 6.06 -7.34 2.01
CA ASP A 54 6.76 -6.08 1.69
C ASP A 54 5.77 -4.92 1.49
N VAL A 55 5.36 -4.32 2.60
CA VAL A 55 4.53 -3.10 2.61
C VAL A 55 5.42 -1.84 2.54
N MET A 56 6.62 -1.95 3.10
CA MET A 56 7.46 -0.85 3.57
C MET A 56 8.15 -0.08 2.45
N GLU A 57 8.76 -0.78 1.49
CA GLU A 57 9.49 -0.18 0.38
C GLU A 57 8.56 0.66 -0.52
N ASN A 58 7.30 0.23 -0.65
CA ASN A 58 6.30 0.91 -1.47
C ASN A 58 5.72 2.14 -0.78
N ILE A 59 5.59 2.15 0.55
CA ILE A 59 5.01 3.28 1.30
C ILE A 59 5.95 4.48 1.39
N ASN A 60 7.26 4.25 1.55
CA ASN A 60 8.24 5.34 1.67
C ASN A 60 8.21 6.32 0.47
N ASN A 61 7.69 5.87 -0.68
CA ASN A 61 7.57 6.68 -1.90
C ASN A 61 6.25 7.46 -2.02
N LEU A 62 5.30 7.27 -1.08
CA LEU A 62 3.99 7.92 -1.07
C LEU A 62 4.04 9.26 -0.34
N LYS A 63 4.23 10.34 -1.09
CA LYS A 63 4.47 11.68 -0.53
C LYS A 63 3.27 12.31 0.20
N SER A 64 2.06 11.89 -0.13
CA SER A 64 0.82 12.50 0.37
C SER A 64 0.11 11.64 1.42
N LEU A 65 0.65 10.46 1.72
CA LEU A 65 0.06 9.54 2.67
C LEU A 65 0.07 10.16 4.06
N LYS A 66 -1.10 10.14 4.71
CA LYS A 66 -1.35 10.63 6.06
C LYS A 66 -1.68 9.49 7.00
N GLU A 67 -2.46 8.52 6.54
CA GLU A 67 -2.90 7.40 7.35
C GLU A 67 -2.56 6.06 6.70
N LEU A 68 -2.02 5.16 7.50
CA LEU A 68 -1.78 3.77 7.14
C LEU A 68 -2.30 2.88 8.27
N ASP A 69 -3.40 2.20 8.02
CA ASP A 69 -3.97 1.23 8.95
C ASP A 69 -3.81 -0.17 8.39
N ILE A 70 -3.07 -1.02 9.10
CA ILE A 70 -2.84 -2.40 8.72
C ILE A 70 -3.31 -3.34 9.81
N ARG A 71 -4.45 -4.01 9.56
CA ARG A 71 -5.09 -4.98 10.45
C ARG A 71 -4.90 -6.40 9.94
N ASN A 72 -3.66 -6.84 9.97
CA ASN A 72 -3.25 -8.16 9.50
C ASN A 72 -2.42 -8.87 10.57
N ARG A 73 -2.27 -10.19 10.44
CA ARG A 73 -1.28 -10.99 11.19
C ARG A 73 0.13 -10.76 10.65
N LEU A 74 0.50 -9.51 10.38
CA LEU A 74 1.82 -9.17 9.88
C LEU A 74 2.84 -9.23 10.99
N ASN A 75 3.94 -9.93 10.76
CA ASN A 75 5.19 -9.70 11.48
C ASN A 75 5.87 -8.47 10.86
N LEU A 76 5.27 -7.28 11.01
CA LEU A 76 5.89 -6.02 10.58
C LEU A 76 7.23 -5.87 11.30
N LYS A 77 8.33 -6.04 10.56
CA LYS A 77 9.69 -6.01 11.13
C LYS A 77 10.12 -4.59 11.52
N SER A 78 9.50 -3.56 10.94
CA SER A 78 9.80 -2.15 11.18
C SER A 78 8.63 -1.27 10.70
N LEU A 79 8.61 0.01 11.11
CA LEU A 79 7.71 1.07 10.61
C LEU A 79 8.42 1.96 9.56
N PRO A 80 7.70 2.54 8.58
CA PRO A 80 8.29 3.42 7.56
C PRO A 80 8.93 4.65 8.20
N GLU A 81 10.02 5.15 7.59
CA GLU A 81 10.58 6.43 8.02
C GLU A 81 9.55 7.54 7.75
N GLY A 82 9.21 8.31 8.79
CA GLY A 82 8.25 9.41 8.68
C GLY A 82 6.81 9.07 9.06
N ILE A 83 6.49 7.80 9.38
CA ILE A 83 5.22 7.45 10.03
C ILE A 83 5.44 7.40 11.53
N ASP A 84 4.93 8.41 12.24
CA ASP A 84 4.91 8.44 13.70
C ASP A 84 3.70 7.63 14.20
N CYS A 85 3.95 6.46 14.78
CA CYS A 85 2.96 5.73 15.56
C CYS A 85 2.98 6.26 17.00
N SER A 86 2.69 7.55 17.21
CA SER A 86 2.40 8.03 18.55
C SER A 86 0.98 7.56 18.94
N PRO A 87 0.82 6.88 20.09
CA PRO A 87 -0.52 6.54 20.57
C PRO A 87 -1.23 7.84 20.96
N LEU A 88 -2.42 8.06 20.40
CA LEU A 88 -3.38 9.02 20.92
C LEU A 88 -3.92 8.57 22.28
#